data_AF-A0A8S3HFW8-F1
#
_entry.id   AF-A0A8S3HFW8-F1
#
_cell.length_a   1.000
_cell.length_b   1.000
_cell.length_c   1.000
_cell.angle_alpha   90.00
_cell.angle_beta   90.00
_cell.angle_gamma   90.00
#
_symmetry.space_group_name_H-M   'P 1'
#
loop_
_entity.id
_entity.type
_entity.pdbx_description
1 polymer ?
#
loop_
_entity_poly.entity_id
_entity_poly.type
_entity_poly.pdbx_seq_one_letter_code
_entity_poly.pdbx_strand_id
1 'polypeptide(L)'
;IHHEYELDSSLVTTGRFCGGLINDLKRKIPFYLSDFTDAISFQSIAAIIFLYFACLSPIITFGGLLSKATDNNMAAIESLLSGAICGCLFHLFAGQPLAILGSTGPVLVFETIVNSYCSHHGIDYMNFRCWIGLWTTFILLVMVVTDASYLVKYITRFT
;
A
#
# COMPACT_ATOMS: atom_id res chain seq x y z
N ILE A 1 24.29 26.59 7.67
CA ILE A 1 23.05 26.49 8.49
C ILE A 1 21.87 27.10 7.71
N HIS A 2 21.68 26.74 6.43
CA HIS A 2 20.65 27.37 5.58
C HIS A 2 19.95 26.41 4.60
N HIS A 3 20.01 25.08 4.82
CA HIS A 3 19.44 24.09 3.89
C HIS A 3 18.18 23.39 4.40
N GLU A 4 17.51 23.93 5.42
CA GLU A 4 16.44 23.23 6.16
C GLU A 4 15.02 23.81 5.95
N TYR A 5 14.83 24.74 4.99
CA TYR A 5 13.54 25.44 4.79
C TYR A 5 12.91 25.31 3.39
N GLU A 6 13.34 24.36 2.55
CA GLU A 6 12.69 24.09 1.25
C GLU A 6 11.73 22.89 1.26
N LEU A 7 11.65 22.12 2.36
CA LEU A 7 10.80 20.93 2.44
C LEU A 7 9.28 21.22 2.53
N ASP A 8 8.85 22.44 2.88
CA ASP A 8 7.48 22.70 3.34
C ASP A 8 6.56 23.47 2.36
N SER A 9 7.00 23.74 1.13
CA SER A 9 6.11 24.40 0.14
C SER A 9 5.23 23.42 -0.65
N SER A 10 5.58 22.13 -0.65
CA SER A 10 4.89 21.08 -1.40
C SER A 10 3.78 20.38 -0.62
N LEU A 11 3.83 20.45 0.72
CA LEU A 11 2.88 19.90 1.66
C LEU A 11 2.11 21.07 2.31
N VAL A 12 1.32 21.79 1.53
CA VAL A 12 0.41 22.83 2.05
C VAL A 12 -1.00 22.42 1.65
N THR A 13 -1.97 22.54 2.56
CA THR A 13 -3.36 22.21 2.28
C THR A 13 -3.87 23.06 1.12
N THR A 14 -4.29 22.42 0.02
CA THR A 14 -4.68 23.15 -1.20
C THR A 14 -6.03 23.86 -1.04
N GLY A 15 -6.83 23.51 -0.02
CA GLY A 15 -8.14 24.10 0.26
C GLY A 15 -9.20 23.84 -0.82
N ARG A 16 -8.88 22.98 -1.80
CA ARG A 16 -9.74 22.59 -2.93
C ARG A 16 -10.00 21.10 -2.86
N PHE A 17 -11.20 20.67 -3.27
CA PHE A 17 -11.55 19.25 -3.38
C PHE A 17 -10.54 18.53 -4.28
N CYS A 18 -9.87 17.49 -3.76
CA CYS A 18 -8.80 16.73 -4.44
C CYS A 18 -7.60 17.58 -4.91
N GLY A 19 -7.33 18.73 -4.29
CA GLY A 19 -6.28 19.64 -4.71
C GLY A 19 -4.87 19.03 -4.68
N GLY A 20 -4.50 18.31 -3.62
CA GLY A 20 -3.20 17.65 -3.53
C GLY A 20 -3.05 16.52 -4.55
N LEU A 21 -4.08 15.68 -4.74
CA LEU A 21 -4.05 14.61 -5.74
C LEU A 21 -3.81 15.13 -7.16
N ILE A 22 -4.45 16.25 -7.53
CA ILE A 22 -4.25 16.88 -8.85
C ILE A 22 -2.82 17.41 -8.99
N ASN A 23 -2.26 18.00 -7.93
CA ASN A 23 -0.89 18.49 -7.94
C ASN A 23 0.13 17.35 -8.05
N ASP A 24 -0.10 16.24 -7.36
CA ASP A 24 0.74 15.05 -7.43
C ASP A 24 0.71 14.42 -8.84
N LEU A 25 -0.49 14.34 -9.44
CA LEU A 25 -0.64 13.85 -10.81
C LEU A 25 0.11 14.75 -11.82
N LYS A 26 -0.04 16.08 -11.70
CA LYS A 26 0.67 17.04 -12.58
C LYS A 26 2.18 16.91 -12.48
N ARG A 27 2.71 16.64 -11.28
CA ARG A 27 4.14 16.41 -11.06
C ARG A 27 4.60 15.09 -11.67
N LYS A 28 3.77 14.04 -11.66
CA LYS A 28 4.16 12.70 -12.12
C LYS A 28 4.03 12.48 -13.64
N ILE A 29 3.02 13.06 -14.29
CA ILE A 29 2.75 12.89 -15.73
C ILE A 29 4.00 13.03 -16.63
N PRO A 30 4.86 14.07 -16.51
CA PRO A 30 5.99 14.23 -17.43
C PRO A 30 7.03 13.11 -17.34
N PHE A 31 7.17 12.48 -16.17
CA PHE A 31 8.15 11.41 -15.95
C PHE A 31 7.63 10.03 -16.32
N TYR A 32 6.31 9.85 -16.42
CA TYR A 32 5.69 8.54 -16.62
C TYR A 32 6.17 7.81 -17.87
N LEU A 33 6.39 8.53 -18.98
CA LEU A 33 6.93 7.92 -20.21
C LEU A 33 8.44 7.64 -20.11
N SER A 34 9.19 8.49 -19.41
CA SER A 34 10.63 8.30 -19.17
C SER A 34 10.89 7.08 -18.29
N ASP A 35 10.04 6.83 -17.30
CA ASP A 35 10.17 5.69 -16.38
C ASP A 35 10.27 4.34 -17.13
N PHE A 36 9.56 4.17 -18.26
CA PHE A 36 9.64 2.96 -19.07
C PHE A 36 10.92 2.85 -19.90
N THR A 37 11.43 3.97 -20.42
CA THR A 37 12.69 3.98 -21.19
C THR A 37 13.90 3.79 -20.27
N ASP A 38 13.86 4.40 -19.08
CA ASP A 38 14.93 4.35 -18.08
C ASP A 38 15.00 2.97 -17.40
N ALA A 39 13.89 2.23 -17.38
CA ALA A 39 13.86 0.86 -16.86
C ALA A 39 14.66 -0.14 -17.71
N ILE A 40 15.02 0.18 -18.96
CA ILE A 40 15.76 -0.72 -19.87
C ILE A 40 17.26 -0.66 -19.56
N SER A 41 17.66 -1.26 -18.44
CA SER A 41 19.07 -1.40 -18.05
C SER A 41 19.36 -2.81 -17.52
N PHE A 42 20.61 -3.27 -17.65
CA PHE A 42 21.03 -4.56 -17.08
C PHE A 42 20.87 -4.60 -15.56
N GLN A 43 21.05 -3.47 -14.88
CA GLN A 43 20.86 -3.36 -13.44
C GLN A 43 19.39 -3.55 -13.05
N SER A 44 18.44 -3.06 -13.86
CA SER A 44 17.01 -3.26 -13.65
C SER A 44 16.63 -4.74 -13.68
N ILE A 45 17.20 -5.53 -14.60
CA ILE A 45 16.95 -6.97 -14.69
C ILE A 45 17.44 -7.68 -13.42
N ALA A 46 18.64 -7.35 -12.94
CA ALA A 46 19.17 -7.90 -11.69
C ALA A 46 18.27 -7.53 -10.48
N ALA A 47 17.79 -6.29 -10.43
CA ALA A 47 16.86 -5.83 -9.39
C ALA A 47 15.51 -6.56 -9.44
N ILE A 48 14.96 -6.82 -10.64
CA ILE A 48 13.71 -7.59 -10.81
C ILE A 48 13.85 -9.00 -10.22
N ILE A 49 14.93 -9.70 -10.55
CA ILE A 49 15.17 -11.07 -10.06
C ILE A 49 15.33 -11.05 -8.53
N PHE A 50 16.13 -10.11 -8.01
CA PHE A 50 16.34 -9.97 -6.58
C PHE A 50 15.04 -9.66 -5.82
N LEU A 51 14.28 -8.67 -6.27
CA LEU A 51 13.03 -8.25 -5.65
C LEU A 51 11.95 -9.34 -5.75
N TYR A 52 11.92 -10.11 -6.83
CA TYR A 52 11.01 -11.24 -6.98
C TYR A 52 11.20 -12.24 -5.81
N PHE A 53 12.43 -12.69 -5.56
CA PHE A 53 12.69 -13.60 -4.44
C PHE A 53 12.50 -12.95 -3.08
N ALA A 54 12.90 -11.67 -2.94
CA ALA A 54 12.74 -10.93 -1.69
C ALA A 54 11.27 -10.75 -1.30
N CYS A 55 10.37 -10.56 -2.27
CA CYS A 55 8.93 -10.38 -2.01
C CYS A 55 8.17 -11.73 -1.95
N LEU A 56 8.62 -12.75 -2.69
CA LEU A 56 7.97 -14.05 -2.72
C LEU A 56 8.03 -14.76 -1.36
N SER A 57 9.18 -14.72 -0.68
CA SER A 57 9.39 -15.36 0.63
C SER A 57 8.41 -14.87 1.72
N PRO A 58 8.26 -13.56 1.99
CA PRO A 58 7.31 -13.08 2.97
C PRO A 58 5.86 -13.30 2.55
N ILE A 59 5.52 -13.19 1.26
CA ILE A 59 4.15 -13.47 0.78
C ILE A 59 3.75 -14.92 1.06
N ILE A 60 4.63 -15.89 0.78
CA ILE A 60 4.36 -17.30 1.04
C ILE A 60 4.30 -17.56 2.55
N THR A 61 5.22 -16.99 3.31
CA THR A 61 5.30 -17.19 4.77
C THR A 61 4.07 -16.62 5.47
N PHE A 62 3.71 -15.37 5.20
CA PHE A 62 2.52 -14.74 5.77
C PHE A 62 1.23 -15.39 5.26
N GLY A 63 1.18 -15.78 3.98
CA GLY A 63 0.03 -16.52 3.44
C GLY A 63 -0.18 -17.88 4.11
N GLY A 64 0.90 -18.60 4.44
CA GLY A 64 0.84 -19.86 5.19
C GLY A 64 0.41 -19.67 6.65
N LEU A 65 0.88 -18.61 7.31
CA LEU A 65 0.44 -18.25 8.67
C LEU A 65 -1.03 -17.85 8.68
N LEU A 66 -1.48 -17.09 7.68
CA LEU A 66 -2.86 -16.66 7.54
C LEU A 66 -3.79 -17.86 7.31
N SER A 67 -3.38 -18.83 6.47
CA SER A 67 -4.15 -20.07 6.24
C SER A 67 -4.41 -20.85 7.53
N LYS A 68 -3.42 -20.89 8.43
CA LYS A 68 -3.58 -21.52 9.76
C LYS A 68 -4.45 -20.70 10.70
N ALA A 69 -4.38 -19.37 10.62
CA ALA A 69 -5.12 -18.47 11.49
C ALA A 69 -6.59 -18.30 11.09
N THR A 70 -6.94 -18.53 9.82
CA THR A 70 -8.29 -18.30 9.25
C THR A 70 -9.00 -19.59 8.81
N ASP A 71 -8.65 -20.74 9.38
CA ASP A 71 -9.29 -22.04 9.08
C ASP A 71 -9.33 -22.38 7.57
N ASN A 72 -8.25 -22.10 6.84
CA ASN A 72 -8.12 -22.25 5.39
C ASN A 72 -9.06 -21.39 4.52
N ASN A 73 -9.77 -20.41 5.09
CA ASN A 73 -10.53 -19.44 4.30
C ASN A 73 -9.64 -18.49 3.47
N MET A 74 -8.36 -18.33 3.84
CA MET A 74 -7.39 -17.49 3.13
C MET A 74 -6.03 -18.17 3.05
N ALA A 75 -5.68 -18.67 1.88
CA ALA A 75 -4.45 -19.43 1.67
C ALA A 75 -3.31 -18.59 1.09
N ALA A 76 -2.12 -19.20 0.99
CA ALA A 76 -0.95 -18.59 0.37
C ALA A 76 -1.15 -18.23 -1.12
N ILE A 77 -1.93 -19.03 -1.85
CA ILE A 77 -2.23 -18.78 -3.27
C ILE A 77 -3.09 -17.53 -3.44
N GLU A 78 -4.13 -17.36 -2.61
CA GLU A 78 -4.99 -16.17 -2.65
C GLU A 78 -4.19 -14.90 -2.30
N SER A 79 -3.29 -15.00 -1.33
CA SER A 79 -2.38 -13.91 -0.95
C SER A 79 -1.41 -13.57 -2.08
N LEU A 80 -0.90 -14.56 -2.80
CA LEU A 80 -0.03 -14.37 -3.96
C LEU A 80 -0.77 -13.71 -5.13
N LEU A 81 -1.96 -14.20 -5.46
CA LEU A 81 -2.78 -13.65 -6.54
C LEU A 81 -3.21 -12.22 -6.25
N SER A 82 -3.67 -11.95 -5.03
CA SER A 82 -4.02 -10.60 -4.57
C SER A 82 -2.81 -9.67 -4.63
N GLY A 83 -1.65 -10.11 -4.12
CA GLY A 83 -0.40 -9.35 -4.16
C GLY A 83 0.04 -9.02 -5.58
N ALA A 84 -0.08 -9.96 -6.53
CA ALA A 84 0.25 -9.75 -7.92
C ALA A 84 -0.67 -8.72 -8.60
N ILE A 85 -1.99 -8.86 -8.42
CA ILE A 85 -2.98 -7.94 -9.04
C ILE A 85 -2.84 -6.54 -8.43
N CYS A 86 -2.86 -6.42 -7.11
CA CYS A 86 -2.73 -5.15 -6.42
C CYS A 86 -1.36 -4.50 -6.68
N GLY A 87 -0.30 -5.30 -6.72
CA GLY A 87 1.04 -4.85 -7.09
C GLY A 87 1.07 -4.27 -8.50
N CYS A 88 0.61 -5.00 -9.51
CA CYS A 88 0.59 -4.52 -10.90
C CYS A 88 -0.21 -3.22 -11.04
N LEU A 89 -1.39 -3.14 -10.42
CA LEU A 89 -2.21 -1.93 -10.45
C LEU A 89 -1.54 -0.75 -9.74
N PHE A 90 -0.97 -0.99 -8.57
CA PHE A 90 -0.29 0.07 -7.81
C PHE A 90 0.92 0.61 -8.57
N HIS A 91 1.82 -0.24 -9.05
CA HIS A 91 3.03 0.24 -9.73
C HIS A 91 2.72 0.96 -11.05
N LEU A 92 1.59 0.65 -11.72
CA LEU A 92 1.14 1.35 -12.92
C LEU A 92 0.59 2.76 -12.62
N PHE A 93 -0.10 2.95 -11.49
CA PHE A 93 -0.78 4.20 -11.16
C PHE A 93 -0.14 5.00 -10.01
N ALA A 94 0.91 4.48 -9.36
CA ALA A 94 1.52 5.10 -8.19
C ALA A 94 2.36 6.34 -8.55
N GLY A 95 2.34 7.33 -7.65
CA GLY A 95 3.27 8.46 -7.69
C GLY A 95 4.73 8.02 -7.52
N GLN A 96 4.98 7.01 -6.68
CA GLN A 96 6.32 6.46 -6.41
C GLN A 96 6.35 4.94 -6.67
N PRO A 97 6.76 4.48 -7.87
CA PRO A 97 6.75 3.07 -8.26
C PRO A 97 7.89 2.27 -7.58
N LEU A 98 8.75 2.92 -6.81
CA LEU A 98 9.78 2.25 -6.02
C LEU A 98 9.25 1.68 -4.70
N ALA A 99 8.03 2.04 -4.30
CA ALA A 99 7.39 1.54 -3.10
C ALA A 99 6.81 0.14 -3.34
N ILE A 100 7.25 -0.84 -2.53
CA ILE A 100 6.84 -2.24 -2.66
C ILE A 100 5.64 -2.50 -1.75
N LEU A 101 4.56 -3.03 -2.33
CA LEU A 101 3.42 -3.52 -1.57
C LEU A 101 3.68 -4.93 -1.04
N GLY A 102 3.35 -5.16 0.23
CA GLY A 102 3.47 -6.47 0.85
C GLY A 102 2.61 -6.61 2.10
N SER A 103 2.26 -7.85 2.42
CA SER A 103 1.62 -8.17 3.71
C SER A 103 2.60 -7.95 4.84
N THR A 104 2.13 -7.38 5.95
CA THR A 104 2.95 -7.04 7.12
C THR A 104 2.43 -7.74 8.38
N GLY A 105 3.32 -7.92 9.35
CA GLY A 105 2.98 -8.56 10.63
C GLY A 105 1.76 -7.96 11.35
N PRO A 106 1.61 -6.62 11.45
CA PRO A 106 0.42 -6.02 12.07
C PRO A 106 -0.90 -6.39 11.38
N VAL A 107 -0.91 -6.48 10.05
CA VAL A 107 -2.09 -6.89 9.29
C VAL A 107 -2.42 -8.36 9.59
N LEU A 108 -1.43 -9.24 9.65
CA LEU A 108 -1.63 -10.65 10.03
C LEU A 108 -2.26 -10.78 11.43
N VAL A 109 -1.74 -10.04 12.41
CA VAL A 109 -2.27 -10.04 13.78
C VAL A 109 -3.71 -9.53 13.80
N PHE A 110 -3.99 -8.44 13.08
CA PHE A 110 -5.34 -7.91 12.94
C PHE A 110 -6.32 -8.94 12.38
N GLU A 111 -5.97 -9.62 11.29
CA GLU A 111 -6.80 -10.67 10.66
C GLU A 111 -7.06 -11.85 11.60
N THR A 112 -6.05 -12.24 12.40
CA THR A 112 -6.19 -13.32 13.39
C THR A 112 -7.18 -12.96 14.49
N ILE A 113 -7.14 -11.71 14.96
CA ILE A 113 -8.08 -11.19 15.97
C ILE A 113 -9.49 -11.14 15.39
N VAL A 114 -9.64 -10.65 14.15
CA VAL A 114 -10.94 -10.59 13.46
C VAL A 114 -11.53 -11.99 13.27
N ASN A 115 -10.72 -12.97 12.83
CA ASN A 115 -11.20 -14.35 12.69
C ASN A 115 -11.66 -14.92 14.04
N SER A 116 -10.87 -14.73 15.10
CA SER A 116 -11.22 -15.18 16.45
C SER A 116 -12.54 -14.53 16.93
N TYR A 117 -12.69 -13.22 16.73
CA TYR A 117 -13.90 -12.48 17.09
C TYR A 117 -15.13 -13.00 16.35
N CYS A 118 -15.03 -13.20 15.03
CA CYS A 118 -16.12 -13.75 14.22
C CYS A 118 -16.54 -15.15 14.69
N SER A 119 -15.57 -16.02 14.99
CA SER A 119 -15.82 -17.37 15.52
C SER A 119 -16.51 -17.36 16.89
N HIS A 120 -16.15 -16.44 17.79
CA HIS A 120 -16.80 -16.30 19.10
C HIS A 120 -18.25 -15.81 19.01
N HIS A 121 -18.56 -14.98 18.02
CA HIS A 121 -19.88 -14.37 17.85
C HIS A 121 -20.76 -15.06 16.79
N GLY A 122 -20.25 -16.09 16.11
CA GLY A 122 -20.98 -16.80 15.06
C GLY A 122 -21.24 -15.94 13.81
N ILE A 123 -20.36 -14.98 13.52
CA ILE A 123 -20.47 -14.08 12.38
C ILE A 123 -19.61 -14.63 11.23
N ASP A 124 -20.12 -14.56 9.99
CA ASP A 124 -19.35 -14.94 8.82
C ASP A 124 -18.11 -14.03 8.63
N TYR A 125 -16.93 -14.62 8.78
CA TYR A 125 -15.64 -13.92 8.63
C TYR A 125 -15.52 -13.19 7.27
N MET A 126 -15.88 -13.85 6.17
CA MET A 126 -15.74 -13.27 4.83
C MET A 126 -16.64 -12.03 4.62
N ASN A 127 -17.89 -12.08 5.10
CA ASN A 127 -18.82 -10.97 5.02
C ASN A 127 -18.34 -9.79 5.89
N PHE A 128 -17.90 -10.08 7.11
CA PHE A 128 -17.38 -9.06 8.01
C PHE A 128 -16.10 -8.39 7.46
N ARG A 129 -15.20 -9.18 6.88
CA ARG A 129 -13.99 -8.70 6.20
C ARG A 129 -14.32 -7.76 5.04
N CYS A 130 -15.34 -8.08 4.24
CA CYS A 130 -15.80 -7.21 3.15
C CYS A 130 -16.27 -5.85 3.69
N TRP A 131 -17.07 -5.85 4.76
CA TRP A 131 -17.52 -4.61 5.41
C TRP A 131 -16.36 -3.76 5.94
N ILE A 132 -15.35 -4.37 6.58
CA ILE A 132 -14.14 -3.67 7.01
C ILE A 132 -13.43 -3.02 5.81
N GLY A 133 -13.29 -3.75 4.70
CA GLY A 133 -12.67 -3.24 3.47
C GLY A 133 -13.42 -2.06 2.85
N LEU A 134 -14.76 -2.12 2.82
CA LEU A 134 -15.60 -1.03 2.32
C LEU A 134 -15.45 0.24 3.16
N TRP A 135 -15.50 0.13 4.49
CA TRP A 135 -15.30 1.27 5.39
C TRP A 135 -13.89 1.84 5.30
N THR A 136 -12.88 0.97 5.21
CA THR A 136 -11.48 1.42 5.03
C THR A 136 -11.32 2.20 3.73
N THR A 137 -11.90 1.72 2.63
CA THR A 137 -11.87 2.42 1.33
C THR A 137 -12.57 3.77 1.42
N PHE A 138 -13.73 3.83 2.07
CA PHE A 138 -14.45 5.08 2.28
C PHE A 138 -13.62 6.11 3.06
N ILE A 139 -13.01 5.69 4.17
CA ILE A 139 -12.15 6.57 5.01
C ILE A 139 -10.93 7.05 4.20
N LEU A 140 -10.29 6.17 3.43
CA LEU A 140 -9.17 6.53 2.55
C LEU A 140 -9.58 7.57 1.50
N LEU A 141 -10.75 7.42 0.87
CA LEU A 141 -11.26 8.40 -0.09
C LEU A 141 -11.51 9.76 0.56
N VAL A 142 -12.12 9.79 1.75
CA VAL A 142 -12.33 11.02 2.51
C VAL A 142 -10.99 11.68 2.83
N MET A 143 -10.00 10.92 3.29
CA MET A 143 -8.66 11.47 3.60
C MET A 143 -7.99 12.10 2.37
N VAL A 144 -8.05 11.45 1.21
CA VAL A 144 -7.52 11.98 -0.06
C VAL A 144 -8.25 13.26 -0.47
N VAL A 145 -9.58 13.30 -0.34
CA VAL A 145 -10.38 14.48 -0.67
C VAL A 145 -10.05 15.66 0.25
N THR A 146 -9.81 15.40 1.53
CA THR A 146 -9.51 16.42 2.56
C THR A 146 -8.05 16.86 2.61
N ASP A 147 -7.19 16.38 1.69
CA ASP A 147 -5.76 16.73 1.67
C ASP A 147 -5.02 16.38 2.98
N ALA A 148 -5.41 15.24 3.61
CA ALA A 148 -4.85 14.80 4.88
C ALA A 148 -3.33 14.47 4.82
N SER A 149 -2.76 14.33 3.62
CA SER A 149 -1.32 14.13 3.39
C SER A 149 -0.46 15.25 4.01
N TYR A 150 -1.04 16.44 4.25
CA TYR A 150 -0.40 17.51 5.01
C TYR A 150 0.06 17.10 6.42
N LEU A 151 -0.61 16.13 7.04
CA LEU A 151 -0.26 15.68 8.40
C LEU A 151 1.12 15.00 8.45
N VAL A 152 1.61 14.48 7.32
CA VAL A 152 2.92 13.83 7.23
C VAL A 152 4.06 14.77 7.64
N LYS A 153 3.90 16.09 7.46
CA LYS A 153 4.92 17.06 7.89
C LYS A 153 5.16 17.09 9.41
N TYR A 154 4.22 16.55 10.21
CA TYR A 154 4.38 16.44 11.65
C TYR A 154 5.22 15.23 12.06
N ILE A 155 5.50 14.30 11.13
CA ILE A 155 6.42 13.20 11.36
C ILE A 155 7.83 13.76 11.24
N THR A 156 8.50 13.84 12.39
CA THR A 156 9.88 14.33 12.46
C THR A 156 10.85 13.17 12.35
N ARG A 157 12.12 13.46 12.06
CA ARG A 157 13.22 12.48 11.98
C ARG A 157 13.39 11.59 13.24
N PHE A 158 12.83 12.01 14.38
CA PHE A 158 12.92 11.29 15.65
C PHE A 158 11.76 10.32 15.92
N THR A 159 10.80 10.22 15.00
CA THR A 159 9.67 9.28 15.07
C THR A 159 9.98 8.04 14.25
#